data_AF-A0A815DDD8-F1
#
_entry.id   AF-A0A815DDD8-F1
#
_cell.length_a   1.000
_cell.length_b   1.000
_cell.length_c   1.000
_cell.angle_alpha   90.00
_cell.angle_beta   90.00
_cell.angle_gamma   90.00
#
_symmetry.space_group_name_H-M   'P 1'
#
loop_
_entity.id
_entity.type
_entity.pdbx_description
1 polymer ?
#
loop_
_entity_poly.entity_id
_entity_poly.type
_entity_poly.pdbx_seq_one_letter_code
_entity_poly.pdbx_strand_id
1 'polypeptide(L)' 'DIATQALEKYNIEKDIAAYIKKEFDKKYNPTWHCIVGRNFGSYVTHETKHFIYFYLGQVAILLFKSG' A
#
# COMPACT_ATOMS: atom_id res chain seq x y z
N ASP A 1 -7.03 -2.21 -9.18
CA ASP A 1 -7.70 -3.46 -8.75
C ASP A 1 -7.61 -3.67 -7.25
N ILE A 2 -6.51 -4.19 -6.68
CA ILE A 2 -6.42 -4.48 -5.23
C ILE A 2 -6.71 -3.23 -4.37
N ALA A 3 -6.09 -2.10 -4.70
CA ALA A 3 -6.30 -0.85 -3.96
C ALA A 3 -7.74 -0.30 -4.11
N THR A 4 -8.35 -0.45 -5.28
CA THR A 4 -9.76 -0.08 -5.52
C THR A 4 -10.70 -0.92 -4.66
N GLN A 5 -10.52 -2.24 -4.66
CA GLN A 5 -11.30 -3.17 -3.82
C GLN A 5 -11.14 -2.87 -2.33
N ALA A 6 -9.92 -2.49 -1.91
CA ALA A 6 -9.65 -2.11 -0.53
C ALA A 6 -10.46 -0.87 -0.11
N LEU A 7 -10.47 0.17 -0.96
CA LEU A 7 -11.20 1.41 -0.73
C LEU A 7 -12.73 1.23 -0.76
N GLU A 8 -13.24 0.28 -1.54
CA GLU A 8 -14.68 -0.04 -1.57
C GLU A 8 -15.12 -0.81 -0.32
N LYS A 9 -14.24 -1.63 0.24
CA LYS A 9 -14.56 -2.53 1.36
C LYS A 9 -14.32 -1.92 2.74
N TYR A 10 -13.36 -0.99 2.86
CA TYR A 10 -12.90 -0.46 4.13
C TYR A 10 -12.92 1.07 4.14
N ASN A 11 -13.34 1.65 5.27
CA ASN A 11 -13.38 3.11 5.46
C ASN A 11 -12.21 3.64 6.30
N ILE A 12 -11.46 2.76 6.98
CA ILE A 12 -10.33 3.12 7.83
C ILE A 12 -9.03 2.92 7.04
N GLU A 13 -8.22 3.96 6.91
CA GLU A 13 -6.96 3.95 6.13
C GLU A 13 -6.03 2.80 6.53
N LYS A 14 -5.95 2.51 7.84
CA LYS A 14 -5.19 1.39 8.38
C LYS A 14 -5.66 0.03 7.84
N ASP A 15 -6.96 -0.19 7.73
CA ASP A 15 -7.53 -1.45 7.26
C ASP A 15 -7.35 -1.61 5.75
N ILE A 16 -7.46 -0.50 5.00
CA ILE A 16 -7.14 -0.43 3.57
C ILE A 16 -5.67 -0.82 3.35
N ALA A 17 -4.74 -0.20 4.10
CA ALA A 17 -3.32 -0.50 4.02
C ALA A 17 -3.01 -1.96 4.34
N ALA A 18 -3.61 -2.50 5.42
CA ALA A 18 -3.43 -3.88 5.85
C ALA A 18 -3.96 -4.88 4.79
N TYR A 19 -5.08 -4.58 4.15
CA TYR A 19 -5.63 -5.40 3.08
C TYR A 19 -4.71 -5.43 1.85
N ILE A 20 -4.27 -4.26 1.37
CA ILE A 20 -3.36 -4.17 0.21
C ILE A 20 -2.05 -4.92 0.49
N LYS A 21 -1.46 -4.70 1.68
CA LYS A 21 -0.24 -5.39 2.12
C LYS A 21 -0.42 -6.92 2.09
N LYS A 22 -1.52 -7.43 2.67
CA LYS A 22 -1.81 -8.86 2.76
C LYS A 22 -1.95 -9.51 1.37
N GLU A 23 -2.66 -8.86 0.46
CA GLU A 23 -2.84 -9.38 -0.90
C GLU A 23 -1.51 -9.37 -1.69
N PHE A 24 -0.67 -8.35 -1.49
CA PHE A 24 0.66 -8.30 -2.10
C PHE A 24 1.63 -9.33 -1.51
N ASP A 25 1.63 -9.54 -0.20
CA ASP A 25 2.41 -10.63 0.44
C ASP A 25 2.01 -11.99 -0.13
N LYS A 26 0.71 -12.23 -0.31
CA LYS A 26 0.19 -13.48 -0.87
C LYS A 26 0.57 -13.68 -2.33
N LYS A 27 0.57 -12.62 -3.14
CA LYS A 27 0.76 -12.70 -4.59
C LYS A 27 2.22 -12.58 -5.04
N TYR A 28 3.03 -11.82 -4.32
CA TYR A 28 4.38 -11.43 -4.73
C TYR A 28 5.46 -11.77 -3.70
N ASN A 29 5.13 -12.65 -2.75
CA ASN A 29 5.94 -13.03 -1.60
C ASN A 29 6.17 -11.88 -0.60
N PRO A 30 6.19 -12.17 0.71
CA PRO A 30 6.49 -11.17 1.74
C PRO A 30 7.95 -10.68 1.66
N THR A 31 8.32 -9.54 2.28
CA THR A 31 7.47 -8.69 3.15
C THR A 31 7.17 -7.34 2.50
N TRP A 32 5.91 -7.12 2.14
CA TRP A 32 5.40 -5.84 1.66
C TRP A 32 4.99 -4.94 2.82
N HIS A 33 5.05 -3.64 2.58
CA HIS A 33 4.66 -2.56 3.49
C HIS A 33 3.77 -1.58 2.72
N CYS A 34 2.70 -1.13 3.35
CA CYS A 34 1.73 -0.24 2.72
C CYS A 34 1.39 0.91 3.67
N ILE A 35 1.39 2.13 3.15
CA ILE A 35 0.95 3.35 3.82
C ILE A 35 -0.16 3.95 2.97
N VAL A 36 -1.27 4.29 3.61
CA VAL A 36 -2.45 4.91 3.00
C VAL A 36 -2.79 6.16 3.81
N GLY A 37 -3.00 7.29 3.14
CA GLY A 37 -3.34 8.53 3.82
C GLY A 37 -3.48 9.72 2.89
N ARG A 38 -4.05 10.81 3.39
CA ARG A 38 -4.17 12.07 2.64
C ARG A 38 -2.98 13.02 2.81
N ASN A 39 -2.30 12.94 3.96
CA ASN A 39 -1.21 13.85 4.32
C ASN A 39 -0.07 13.07 4.99
N PHE A 40 0.96 12.71 4.22
CA PHE A 40 2.19 12.14 4.77
C PHE A 40 3.38 12.42 3.86
N GLY A 41 4.56 12.52 4.47
CA GLY A 41 5.85 12.38 3.80
C GLY A 41 6.47 11.05 4.18
N SER A 42 7.22 10.42 3.27
CA SER A 42 7.88 9.14 3.55
C SER A 42 9.28 9.11 2.97
N TYR A 43 10.22 8.55 3.72
CA TYR A 43 11.59 8.25 3.29
C TYR A 43 11.92 6.84 3.79
N VAL A 44 11.98 5.88 2.86
CA VAL A 44 12.11 4.44 3.19
C VAL A 44 13.13 3.78 2.26
N THR A 45 13.81 2.76 2.77
CA THR A 45 14.64 1.85 1.96
C THR A 45 13.77 0.70 1.47
N HIS A 46 13.94 0.30 0.20
CA HIS A 46 13.15 -0.76 -0.42
C HIS A 46 13.99 -1.60 -1.39
N GLU A 47 13.50 -2.80 -1.72
CA GLU A 47 14.06 -3.63 -2.78
C GLU A 47 13.94 -2.92 -4.15
N THR A 48 14.95 -3.11 -5.01
CA THR A 48 14.95 -2.53 -6.36
C THR A 48 13.74 -3.03 -7.15
N LYS A 49 13.05 -2.12 -7.85
CA LYS A 49 11.82 -2.36 -8.65
C LYS A 49 10.56 -2.76 -7.85
N HIS A 50 10.60 -2.78 -6.52
CA HIS A 50 9.45 -3.13 -5.68
C HIS A 50 8.95 -1.92 -4.89
N PHE A 51 8.64 -0.83 -5.61
CA PHE A 51 8.14 0.41 -5.05
C PHE A 51 7.09 1.01 -5.99
N ILE A 52 5.98 1.46 -5.42
CA ILE A 52 4.98 2.24 -6.15
C ILE A 52 4.34 3.28 -5.21
N TYR A 53 4.23 4.51 -5.71
CA TYR A 53 3.53 5.59 -5.04
C TYR A 53 2.54 6.21 -6.03
N PHE A 54 1.26 6.25 -5.64
CA PHE A 54 0.19 6.71 -6.53
C PHE A 54 -1.01 7.22 -5.72
N TYR A 55 -1.94 7.86 -6.42
CA TYR A 55 -3.18 8.36 -5.85
C TYR A 55 -4.40 7.62 -6.40
N LEU A 56 -5.38 7.36 -5.55
CA LEU A 56 -6.76 7.03 -5.94
C LEU A 56 -7.69 8.10 -5.37
N GLY A 57 -8.19 8.96 -6.24
CA GLY A 57 -8.91 10.17 -5.82
C GLY A 57 -7.99 11.07 -4.98
N GLN A 58 -8.40 11.36 -3.75
CA GLN A 58 -7.64 12.21 -2.82
C GLN A 58 -6.75 11.40 -1.84
N VAL A 59 -6.71 10.07 -1.98
CA VAL A 59 -5.96 9.20 -1.06
C VAL A 59 -4.65 8.78 -1.73
N ALA A 60 -3.53 9.09 -1.08
CA ALA A 60 -2.22 8.62 -1.49
C ALA A 60 -1.97 7.21 -0.95
N ILE A 61 -1.38 6.37 -1.79
CA ILE A 61 -1.01 4.99 -1.47
C ILE A 61 0.46 4.81 -1.81
N LEU A 62 1.23 4.47 -0.78
CA LEU A 62 2.65 4.11 -0.88
C LEU A 62 2.79 2.63 -0.55
N LEU A 63 3.26 1.84 -1.51
CA LEU A 63 3.44 0.40 -1.38
C LEU A 63 4.85 0.03 -1.81
N PHE A 64 5.57 -0.67 -0.94
CA PHE A 64 6.95 -1.06 -1.21
C PHE A 64 7.30 -2.38 -0.53
N LYS A 65 8.34 -3.05 -1.02
CA LYS A 65 8.87 -4.28 -0.43
C LYS A 65 10.22 -4.01 0.21
N SER A 66 10.42 -4.50 1.43
CA SER A 66 11.70 -4.40 2.14
C SER A 66 11.81 -5.48 3.21
N GLY A 67 13.01 -6.02 3.36
CA GLY A 67 13.33 -7.12 4.28
C GLY A 67 14.23 -8.13 3.59
#